data_AF-A0A952Y4S2-F1
#
_entry.id   AF-A0A952Y4S2-F1
#
_cell.length_a   1.000
_cell.length_b   1.000
_cell.length_c   1.000
_cell.angle_alpha   90.00
_cell.angle_beta   90.00
_cell.angle_gamma   90.00
#
_symmetry.space_group_name_H-M   'P 1'
#
loop_
_entity.id
_entity.type
_entity.pdbx_description
1 polymer ?
#
loop_
_entity_poly.entity_id
_entity_poly.type
_entity_poly.pdbx_seq_one_letter_code
_entity_poly.pdbx_strand_id
1 'polypeptide(L)' 'MAIFSDLQFVDGAPALAPQDASPLIGRMRLMLSTLAPRSDAEALRLLRTSFPESTLGERLSALSRTYR' A
#
# COMPACT_ATOMS: atom_id res chain seq x y z
N MET A 1 -28.04 -35.48 -20.88
CA MET A 1 -26.70 -35.16 -21.38
C MET A 1 -26.76 -33.79 -22.05
N ALA A 2 -26.36 -32.74 -21.33
CA ALA A 2 -25.92 -31.47 -21.88
C ALA A 2 -25.16 -30.73 -20.76
N ILE A 3 -23.94 -30.37 -21.09
CA ILE A 3 -22.83 -29.86 -20.28
C ILE A 3 -23.02 -28.35 -20.08
N PHE A 4 -23.00 -27.89 -18.82
CA PHE A 4 -22.87 -26.46 -18.50
C PHE A 4 -21.39 -26.07 -18.62
N SER A 5 -20.95 -25.88 -19.86
CA SER A 5 -19.72 -25.18 -20.19
C SER A 5 -20.10 -23.80 -20.70
N ASP A 6 -19.97 -22.77 -19.87
CA ASP A 6 -19.30 -21.54 -20.31
C ASP A 6 -18.93 -20.71 -19.09
N LEU A 7 -17.65 -20.81 -18.75
CA LEU A 7 -16.95 -19.81 -17.94
C LEU A 7 -17.06 -18.49 -18.70
N GLN A 8 -17.96 -17.62 -18.28
CA GLN A 8 -17.99 -16.24 -18.73
C GLN A 8 -16.77 -15.53 -18.14
N PHE A 9 -15.64 -15.67 -18.83
CA PHE A 9 -14.49 -14.81 -18.70
C PHE A 9 -14.95 -13.39 -19.01
N VAL A 10 -15.15 -12.59 -17.98
CA VAL A 10 -15.32 -11.14 -18.10
C VAL A 10 -13.94 -10.57 -18.46
N ASP A 11 -13.64 -10.55 -19.75
CA ASP A 11 -12.52 -9.82 -20.33
C ASP A 11 -12.91 -8.33 -20.41
N GLY A 12 -12.11 -7.46 -19.77
CA GLY A 12 -12.15 -6.03 -20.08
C GLY A 12 -12.23 -5.03 -18.93
N ALA A 13 -12.20 -5.45 -17.66
CA ALA A 13 -11.92 -4.52 -16.56
C ALA A 13 -10.58 -4.90 -15.95
N PRO A 14 -9.51 -4.08 -16.05
CA PRO A 14 -8.44 -4.20 -15.09
C PRO A 14 -9.09 -3.93 -13.73
N ALA A 15 -9.23 -4.98 -12.91
CA ALA A 15 -9.55 -4.92 -11.50
C ALA A 15 -8.38 -4.26 -10.73
N LEU A 16 -8.05 -3.03 -11.14
CA LEU A 16 -7.01 -2.18 -10.64
C LEU A 16 -7.55 -0.75 -10.62
N ALA A 17 -8.77 -0.55 -10.12
CA ALA A 17 -8.89 0.59 -9.23
C ALA A 17 -7.84 0.32 -8.14
N PRO A 18 -6.83 1.17 -7.92
CA PRO A 18 -6.01 1.06 -6.72
C PRO A 18 -6.94 1.35 -5.54
N GLN A 19 -7.66 0.32 -5.11
CA GLN A 19 -8.54 0.34 -3.95
C GLN A 19 -7.59 0.44 -2.77
N ASP A 20 -7.39 1.68 -2.32
CA ASP A 20 -6.83 1.99 -1.01
C ASP A 20 -5.36 1.61 -0.79
N ALA A 21 -4.48 2.04 -1.69
CA ALA A 21 -3.28 2.69 -1.15
C ALA A 21 -3.77 4.00 -0.54
N SER A 22 -4.27 3.95 0.71
CA SER A 22 -4.85 5.09 1.42
C SER A 22 -4.01 6.32 1.11
N PRO A 23 -4.60 7.50 0.79
CA PRO A 23 -3.84 8.72 0.53
C PRO A 23 -2.83 9.02 1.67
N LEU A 24 -3.11 8.48 2.86
CA LEU A 24 -2.21 8.39 4.00
C LEU A 24 -0.90 7.62 3.72
N ILE A 25 -0.93 6.39 3.20
CA ILE A 25 0.27 5.59 2.86
C ILE A 25 1.11 6.33 1.80
N GLY A 26 0.47 6.96 0.82
CA GLY A 26 1.16 7.79 -0.17
C GLY A 26 1.91 8.97 0.46
N ARG A 27 1.27 9.69 1.40
CA ARG A 27 1.91 10.78 2.16
C ARG A 27 3.04 10.30 3.05
N MET A 28 2.87 9.17 3.73
CA MET A 28 3.92 8.55 4.53
C MET A 28 5.14 8.23 3.69
N ARG A 29 4.94 7.63 2.52
CA ARG A 29 6.02 7.30 1.58
C ARG A 29 6.75 8.56 1.12
N LEU A 30 6.00 9.59 0.71
CA LEU A 30 6.60 10.86 0.30
C LEU A 30 7.45 11.47 1.43
N MET A 31 6.94 11.46 2.66
CA MET A 31 7.64 11.96 3.84
C MET A 31 8.91 11.16 4.14
N LEU A 32 8.87 9.84 4.00
CA LEU A 32 10.06 9.00 4.18
C LEU A 32 11.08 9.21 3.05
N SER A 33 10.63 9.43 1.82
CA SER A 33 11.52 9.77 0.70
C SER A 33 12.18 11.14 0.88
N THR A 34 11.51 12.12 1.48
CA THR A 34 12.09 13.45 1.72
C THR A 34 13.03 13.48 2.93
N LEU A 35 12.70 12.76 4.01
CA LEU A 35 13.54 12.69 5.20
C LEU A 35 14.69 11.69 5.06
N ALA A 36 14.58 10.71 4.16
CA ALA A 36 15.57 9.67 3.91
C ALA A 36 16.11 9.04 5.22
N PRO A 37 15.23 8.42 6.04
CA PRO A 37 15.64 7.83 7.31
C PRO A 37 16.73 6.78 7.09
N ARG A 38 17.66 6.67 8.04
CA ARG A 38 18.80 5.76 7.92
C ARG A 38 18.46 4.31 8.24
N SER A 39 17.26 4.06 8.78
CA SER A 39 16.81 2.77 9.28
C SER A 39 15.28 2.67 9.23
N ASP A 40 14.75 1.46 9.03
CA ASP A 40 13.32 1.17 9.19
C ASP A 40 12.78 1.54 10.59
N ALA A 41 13.59 1.39 11.64
CA ALA A 41 13.20 1.77 13.00
C ALA A 41 13.05 3.29 13.15
N GLU A 42 13.93 4.05 12.49
CA GLU A 42 13.84 5.52 12.43
C GLU A 42 12.63 5.96 11.61
N ALA A 43 12.42 5.31 10.47
CA ALA A 43 11.26 5.54 9.60
C ALA A 43 9.94 5.30 10.35
N LEU A 44 9.82 4.18 11.08
CA LEU A 44 8.65 3.88 11.90
C LEU A 44 8.43 4.92 13.02
N ARG A 45 9.50 5.41 13.66
CA ARG A 45 9.40 6.48 14.65
C ARG A 45 8.88 7.77 14.01
N LEU A 46 9.43 8.17 12.86
CA LEU A 46 8.99 9.36 12.13
C LEU A 46 7.53 9.24 11.69
N LEU A 47 7.13 8.09 11.15
CA LEU A 47 5.74 7.84 10.77
C LEU A 47 4.81 7.87 11.97
N ARG A 48 5.20 7.29 13.11
CA ARG A 48 4.40 7.31 14.33
C ARG A 48 4.19 8.73 14.85
N THR A 49 5.25 9.56 14.84
CA THR A 49 5.18 10.93 15.32
C THR A 49 4.37 11.83 14.38
N SER A 50 4.48 11.62 13.08
CA SER A 50 3.87 12.49 12.06
C SER A 50 2.46 12.06 11.66
N PHE A 51 2.14 10.78 11.83
CA PHE A 51 0.86 10.17 11.52
C PHE A 51 0.37 9.32 12.72
N PRO A 52 0.00 9.94 13.85
CA PRO A 52 -0.44 9.21 15.03
C PRO A 52 -1.72 8.41 14.79
N GLU A 53 -2.60 8.91 13.90
CA GLU A 53 -3.85 8.27 13.46
C GLU A 53 -3.63 6.97 12.67
N SER A 54 -2.40 6.74 12.20
CA SER A 54 -2.11 5.59 11.36
C SER A 54 -1.92 4.32 12.16
N THR A 55 -2.42 3.21 11.62
CA THR A 55 -2.17 1.89 12.17
C THR A 55 -0.73 1.43 11.92
N LEU A 56 -0.28 0.44 12.68
CA LEU A 56 1.02 -0.19 12.45
C LEU A 56 1.10 -0.80 11.04
N GLY A 57 0.02 -1.42 10.55
CA GLY A 57 -0.04 -2.05 9.23
C GLY A 57 0.14 -1.06 8.10
N GLU A 58 -0.44 0.14 8.20
CA GLU A 58 -0.26 1.21 7.21
C GLU A 58 1.18 1.73 7.18
N ARG A 59 1.80 1.90 8.36
CA ARG A 59 3.20 2.33 8.47
C ARG A 59 4.16 1.30 7.87
N LEU A 60 3.91 0.01 8.13
CA LEU A 60 4.66 -1.09 7.52
C LEU A 60 4.44 -1.15 6.00
N SER A 61 3.22 -0.91 5.54
CA SER A 61 2.88 -0.84 4.10
C SER A 61 3.59 0.33 3.40
N ALA A 62 3.82 1.43 4.10
CA ALA A 62 4.62 2.54 3.58
C ALA A 62 6.12 2.18 3.44
N LEU A 63 6.64 1.25 4.25
CA LEU A 63 8.04 0.81 4.20
C LEU A 63 8.29 -0.33 3.20
N SER A 64 7.33 -1.25 3.06
CA SER A 64 7.52 -2.52 2.36
C SER A 64 7.86 -2.42 0.86
N ARG A 65 7.58 -1.27 0.22
CA ARG A 65 7.89 -1.06 -1.22
C ARG A 65 9.19 -0.31 -1.48
N THR A 66 9.93 0.08 -0.45
CA THR A 66 11.26 0.72 -0.61
C THR A 66 12.38 -0.31 -0.86
N TYR A 67 12.12 -1.60 -0.62
CA TYR A 67 13.08 -2.70 -0.80
C TYR A 67 12.76 -3.62 -2.00
N ARG A 68 12.60 -3.06 -3.20
CA ARG A 68 12.57 -3.87 -4.44
C ARG A 68 13.57 -3.38 -5.47
#